data_AF-A0A9D9JJT0-F1
#
_entry.id   AF-A0A9D9JJT0-F1
#
_cell.length_a   1.000
_cell.length_b   1.000
_cell.length_c   1.000
_cell.angle_alpha   90.00
_cell.angle_beta   90.00
_cell.angle_gamma   90.00
#
_symmetry.space_group_name_H-M   'P 1'
#
loop_
_entity.id
_entity.type
_entity.pdbx_description
1 polymer ?
#
loop_
_entity_poly.entity_id
_entity_poly.type
_entity_poly.pdbx_seq_one_letter_code
_entity_poly.pdbx_strand_id
1 'polypeptide(L)'
;MPPFSAASASAPAPGRNRTVTLLGILSGLLLLALLASGALAYVELDRRQARERALEEQIASLSQANRDFQAQVQSLTSERDRLATERDQLIGERDRLQSRLNELMATNVEQEKRIQELTSQVQEQSRQLSQVREEATRQQQRAETAENIGSILAQVVLLDDEIHDEFMRLIDAMADMERAYRARDYYGVEAAYQRGLRSAQRLDQLFAERDRLLKRLGF
;
A
#
# COMPACT_ATOMS: atom_id res chain seq x y z
N MET A 1 130.99 31.93 -63.22
CA MET A 1 132.06 32.94 -63.15
C MET A 1 131.45 34.26 -62.72
N PRO A 2 132.06 35.00 -61.79
CA PRO A 2 132.88 34.53 -60.67
C PRO A 2 132.51 35.36 -59.38
N PRO A 3 133.44 35.75 -58.49
CA PRO A 3 133.85 35.08 -57.24
C PRO A 3 133.62 36.03 -56.01
N PHE A 4 133.97 35.80 -54.74
CA PHE A 4 135.22 35.30 -54.14
C PHE A 4 135.06 35.11 -52.60
N SER A 5 135.87 34.19 -52.07
CA SER A 5 136.60 34.21 -50.79
C SER A 5 135.90 34.32 -49.41
N ALA A 6 135.85 33.16 -48.75
CA ALA A 6 136.56 32.79 -47.51
C ALA A 6 136.84 33.87 -46.44
N ALA A 7 136.38 33.58 -45.21
CA ALA A 7 137.19 33.75 -43.99
C ALA A 7 136.59 32.93 -42.83
N SER A 8 137.41 32.01 -42.33
CA SER A 8 137.23 31.22 -41.11
C SER A 8 137.27 32.10 -39.86
N ALA A 9 136.33 31.91 -38.94
CA ALA A 9 136.47 32.36 -37.55
C ALA A 9 135.79 31.35 -36.62
N SER A 10 136.64 30.58 -35.95
CA SER A 10 136.30 29.72 -34.82
C SER A 10 135.73 30.56 -33.67
N ALA A 11 134.47 30.36 -33.33
CA ALA A 11 133.92 30.71 -32.02
C ALA A 11 133.57 29.41 -31.29
N PRO A 12 133.98 29.23 -30.02
CA PRO A 12 133.68 28.01 -29.29
C PRO A 12 132.20 28.01 -28.97
N ALA A 13 131.39 27.20 -29.65
CA ALA A 13 129.96 27.09 -29.36
C ALA A 13 129.76 26.23 -28.10
N PRO A 14 129.43 26.81 -26.93
CA PRO A 14 129.18 26.06 -25.71
C PRO A 14 127.71 25.65 -25.74
N GLY A 15 127.39 24.55 -26.42
CA GLY A 15 125.98 24.26 -26.74
C GLY A 15 125.53 22.82 -26.57
N ARG A 16 126.43 21.84 -26.59
CA ARG A 16 126.04 20.42 -26.58
C ARG A 16 125.36 20.01 -25.27
N ASN A 17 125.69 20.68 -24.16
CA ASN A 17 124.99 20.50 -22.88
C ASN A 17 123.66 21.27 -22.82
N ARG A 18 123.49 22.35 -23.59
CA ARG A 18 122.26 23.18 -23.63
C ARG A 18 121.15 22.52 -24.44
N THR A 19 121.47 21.87 -25.56
CA THR A 19 120.48 21.14 -26.36
C THR A 19 120.00 19.87 -25.65
N VAL A 20 120.89 19.14 -24.97
CA VAL A 20 120.52 17.95 -24.17
C VAL A 20 119.70 18.34 -22.94
N THR A 21 120.02 19.45 -22.27
CA THR A 21 119.19 19.97 -21.16
C THR A 21 117.83 20.47 -21.63
N LEU A 22 117.75 21.17 -22.77
CA LEU A 22 116.46 21.56 -23.37
C LEU A 22 115.63 20.34 -23.78
N LEU A 23 116.24 19.31 -24.37
CA LEU A 23 115.55 18.07 -24.73
C LEU A 23 115.05 17.31 -23.49
N GLY A 24 115.83 17.28 -22.41
CA GLY A 24 115.45 16.70 -21.13
C GLY A 24 114.31 17.46 -20.44
N ILE A 25 114.35 18.80 -20.45
CA ILE A 25 113.26 19.66 -19.95
C ILE A 25 112.00 19.45 -20.79
N LEU A 26 112.13 19.42 -22.12
CA LEU A 26 111.00 19.25 -23.03
C LEU A 26 110.37 17.85 -22.90
N SER A 27 111.19 16.81 -22.74
CA SER A 27 110.74 15.45 -22.41
C SER A 27 110.01 15.40 -21.06
N GLY A 28 110.57 16.03 -20.03
CA GLY A 28 109.94 16.12 -18.70
C GLY A 28 108.61 16.88 -18.73
N LEU A 29 108.52 17.98 -19.49
CA LEU A 29 107.28 18.74 -19.71
C LEU A 29 106.25 17.92 -20.48
N LEU A 30 106.66 17.16 -21.49
CA LEU A 30 105.79 16.24 -22.23
C LEU A 30 105.21 15.15 -21.31
N LEU A 31 106.06 14.57 -20.45
CA LEU A 31 105.67 13.58 -19.46
C LEU A 31 104.67 14.16 -18.43
N LEU A 32 104.93 15.37 -17.95
CA LEU A 32 104.02 16.12 -17.08
C LEU A 32 102.68 16.42 -17.77
N ALA A 33 102.69 16.86 -19.03
CA ALA A 33 101.48 17.14 -19.79
C ALA A 33 100.66 15.87 -20.03
N LEU A 34 101.29 14.73 -20.30
CA LEU A 34 100.64 13.41 -20.41
C LEU A 34 100.03 12.97 -19.09
N LEU A 35 100.75 13.11 -17.97
CA LEU A 35 100.23 12.80 -16.63
C LEU A 35 99.05 13.71 -16.25
N ALA A 36 99.16 15.01 -16.51
CA ALA A 36 98.08 15.97 -16.25
C ALA A 36 96.85 15.70 -17.14
N SER A 37 97.06 15.39 -18.41
CA SER A 37 95.98 15.02 -19.34
C SER A 37 95.31 13.71 -18.94
N GLY A 38 96.09 12.71 -18.52
CA GLY A 38 95.58 11.44 -17.99
C GLY A 38 94.76 11.62 -16.71
N ALA A 39 95.21 12.49 -15.80
CA ALA A 39 94.48 12.82 -14.58
C ALA A 39 93.14 13.52 -14.86
N LEU A 40 93.12 14.49 -15.78
CA LEU A 40 91.88 15.15 -16.20
C LEU A 40 90.90 14.18 -16.90
N ALA A 41 91.41 13.29 -17.76
CA ALA A 41 90.61 12.27 -18.42
C ALA A 41 89.99 11.28 -17.41
N TYR A 42 90.75 10.90 -16.38
CA TYR A 42 90.27 10.03 -15.30
C TYR A 42 89.13 10.68 -14.50
N VAL A 43 89.28 11.96 -14.13
CA VAL A 43 88.22 12.72 -13.41
C VAL A 43 86.96 12.85 -14.26
N GLU A 44 87.09 13.08 -15.57
CA GLU A 44 85.93 13.19 -16.46
C GLU A 44 85.23 11.84 -16.68
N LEU A 45 85.98 10.74 -16.73
CA LEU A 45 85.44 9.36 -16.72
C LEU A 45 84.66 9.07 -15.43
N ASP A 46 85.22 9.43 -14.28
CA ASP A 46 84.57 9.24 -12.98
C ASP A 46 83.25 10.05 -12.87
N ARG A 47 83.26 11.30 -13.35
CA ARG A 47 82.04 12.12 -13.46
C ARG A 47 81.00 11.52 -14.40
N ARG A 48 81.42 10.96 -15.54
CA ARG A 48 80.51 10.28 -16.48
C ARG A 48 79.89 9.05 -15.83
N GLN A 49 80.70 8.21 -15.18
CA GLN A 49 80.20 7.06 -14.43
C GLN A 49 79.24 7.46 -13.32
N ALA A 50 79.51 8.55 -12.59
CA ALA A 50 78.60 9.07 -11.58
C ALA A 50 77.26 9.54 -12.19
N ARG A 51 77.29 10.20 -13.36
CA ARG A 51 76.08 10.61 -14.09
C ARG A 51 75.30 9.41 -14.62
N GLU A 52 75.99 8.40 -15.17
CA GLU A 52 75.36 7.16 -15.64
C GLU A 52 74.65 6.44 -14.52
N ARG A 53 75.31 6.24 -13.36
CA ARG A 53 74.67 5.65 -12.17
C ARG A 53 73.44 6.44 -11.72
N ALA A 54 73.53 7.78 -11.67
CA ALA A 54 72.41 8.62 -11.28
C ALA A 54 71.22 8.52 -12.27
N LEU A 55 71.49 8.39 -13.58
CA LEU A 55 70.46 8.16 -14.59
C LEU A 55 69.85 6.76 -14.47
N GLU A 56 70.66 5.73 -14.22
CA GLU A 56 70.18 4.36 -13.97
C GLU A 56 69.26 4.31 -12.76
N GLU A 57 69.61 4.99 -11.67
CA GLU A 57 68.77 5.11 -10.47
C GLU A 57 67.45 5.83 -10.77
N GLN A 58 67.48 6.93 -11.54
CA GLN A 58 66.26 7.63 -11.97
C GLN A 58 65.38 6.76 -12.86
N ILE A 59 65.96 6.04 -13.82
CA ILE A 59 65.23 5.12 -14.70
C ILE A 59 64.59 4.01 -13.87
N ALA A 60 65.31 3.45 -12.89
CA ALA A 60 64.78 2.42 -12.00
C ALA A 60 63.62 2.95 -11.16
N SER A 61 63.75 4.15 -10.59
CA SER A 61 62.71 4.81 -9.81
C SER A 61 61.46 5.11 -10.63
N LEU A 62 61.61 5.70 -11.83
CA LEU A 62 60.50 5.99 -12.74
C LEU A 62 59.84 4.70 -13.23
N SER A 63 60.62 3.66 -13.51
CA SER A 63 60.09 2.35 -13.90
C SER A 63 59.26 1.73 -12.78
N GLN A 64 59.69 1.87 -11.53
CA GLN A 64 58.92 1.43 -10.37
C GLN A 64 57.62 2.22 -10.22
N ALA A 65 57.70 3.55 -10.25
CA ALA A 65 56.52 4.43 -10.15
C ALA A 65 55.49 4.15 -11.25
N ASN A 66 55.95 3.87 -12.48
CA ASN A 66 55.08 3.53 -13.60
C ASN A 66 54.37 2.18 -13.37
N ARG A 67 55.06 1.17 -12.85
CA ARG A 67 54.44 -0.11 -12.47
C ARG A 67 53.39 0.06 -11.38
N ASP A 68 53.69 0.86 -10.36
CA ASP A 68 52.75 1.12 -9.25
C ASP A 68 51.52 1.89 -9.75
N PHE A 69 51.72 2.87 -10.63
CA PHE A 69 50.63 3.60 -11.27
C PHE A 69 49.75 2.68 -12.13
N GLN A 70 50.35 1.79 -12.92
CA GLN A 70 49.59 0.81 -13.72
C GLN A 70 48.75 -0.12 -12.83
N ALA A 71 49.29 -0.57 -11.69
CA ALA A 71 48.54 -1.37 -10.73
C ALA A 71 47.35 -0.60 -10.13
N GLN A 72 47.53 0.68 -9.79
CA GLN A 72 46.44 1.53 -9.31
C GLN A 72 45.35 1.73 -10.37
N VAL A 73 45.73 1.99 -11.62
CA VAL A 73 44.78 2.12 -12.73
C VAL A 73 43.98 0.84 -12.94
N GLN A 74 44.61 -0.33 -12.87
CA GLN A 74 43.92 -1.62 -12.97
C GLN A 74 42.94 -1.84 -11.82
N SER A 75 43.35 -1.47 -10.59
CA SER A 75 42.48 -1.55 -9.41
C SER A 75 41.24 -0.67 -9.55
N LEU A 76 41.43 0.61 -9.91
CA LEU A 76 40.33 1.56 -10.09
C LEU A 76 39.41 1.15 -11.25
N THR A 77 39.96 0.61 -12.33
CA THR A 77 39.16 0.08 -13.44
C THR A 77 38.28 -1.07 -12.97
N SER A 78 38.83 -1.99 -12.19
CA SER A 78 38.09 -3.12 -11.63
C SER A 78 36.99 -2.69 -10.66
N GLU A 79 37.27 -1.68 -9.82
CA GLU A 79 36.29 -1.11 -8.90
C GLU A 79 35.15 -0.41 -9.64
N ARG A 80 35.46 0.40 -10.65
CA ARG A 80 34.48 1.03 -11.52
C ARG A 80 33.56 0.00 -12.18
N ASP A 81 34.11 -1.10 -12.68
CA ASP A 81 33.31 -2.14 -13.37
C ASP A 81 32.39 -2.89 -12.40
N ARG A 82 32.84 -3.11 -11.16
CA ARG A 82 31.98 -3.64 -10.09
C ARG A 82 30.85 -2.68 -9.75
N LEU A 83 31.16 -1.41 -9.52
CA LEU A 83 30.15 -0.38 -9.22
C LEU A 83 29.15 -0.22 -10.37
N ALA A 84 29.60 -0.31 -11.63
CA ALA A 84 28.71 -0.29 -12.79
C ALA A 84 27.71 -1.46 -12.76
N THR A 85 28.19 -2.66 -12.41
CA THR A 85 27.35 -3.87 -12.28
C THR A 85 26.34 -3.74 -11.13
N GLU A 86 26.77 -3.28 -9.96
CA GLU A 86 25.88 -3.04 -8.81
C GLU A 86 24.81 -1.99 -9.15
N ARG A 87 25.20 -0.91 -9.82
CA ARG A 87 24.28 0.13 -10.28
C ARG A 87 23.22 -0.43 -11.23
N ASP A 88 23.61 -1.30 -12.16
CA ASP A 88 22.66 -1.94 -13.09
C ASP A 88 21.70 -2.89 -12.37
N GLN A 89 22.18 -3.62 -11.35
CA GLN A 89 21.33 -4.47 -10.50
C GLN A 89 20.31 -3.63 -9.73
N LEU A 90 20.75 -2.55 -9.09
CA LEU A 90 19.87 -1.64 -8.34
C LEU A 90 18.81 -0.98 -9.23
N ILE A 91 19.18 -0.62 -10.46
CA ILE A 91 18.21 -0.15 -11.48
C ILE A 91 17.15 -1.23 -11.72
N GLY A 92 17.57 -2.48 -11.94
CA GLY A 92 16.65 -3.59 -12.14
C GLY A 92 15.72 -3.86 -10.95
N GLU A 93 16.24 -3.77 -9.72
CA GLU A 93 15.44 -3.91 -8.51
C GLU A 93 14.43 -2.78 -8.34
N ARG A 94 14.85 -1.53 -8.54
CA ARG A 94 13.96 -0.37 -8.51
C ARG A 94 12.82 -0.52 -9.52
N ASP A 95 13.11 -0.92 -10.76
CA ASP A 95 12.10 -1.05 -11.80
C ASP A 95 11.09 -2.17 -11.48
N ARG A 96 11.54 -3.28 -10.87
CA ARG A 96 10.66 -4.34 -10.34
C ARG A 96 9.78 -3.84 -9.20
N LEU A 97 10.35 -3.09 -8.25
CA LEU A 97 9.59 -2.52 -7.14
C LEU A 97 8.54 -1.51 -7.63
N GLN A 98 8.90 -0.66 -8.59
CA GLN A 98 7.98 0.29 -9.22
C GLN A 98 6.79 -0.44 -9.87
N SER A 99 7.06 -1.55 -10.56
CA SER A 99 6.02 -2.38 -11.19
C SER A 99 5.07 -2.98 -10.16
N ARG A 100 5.61 -3.55 -9.06
CA ARG A 100 4.80 -4.08 -7.95
C ARG A 100 3.97 -3.00 -7.27
N LEU A 101 4.52 -1.81 -7.10
CA LEU A 101 3.80 -0.68 -6.51
C LEU A 101 2.60 -0.30 -7.38
N ASN A 102 2.78 -0.21 -8.70
CA ASN A 102 1.70 0.08 -9.63
C ASN A 102 0.59 -0.99 -9.59
N GLU A 103 0.97 -2.27 -9.51
CA GLU A 103 0.01 -3.38 -9.38
C GLU A 103 -0.78 -3.31 -8.06
N LEU A 104 -0.10 -3.01 -6.95
CA LEU A 104 -0.74 -2.81 -5.66
C LEU A 104 -1.69 -1.62 -5.67
N MET A 105 -1.32 -0.50 -6.29
CA MET A 105 -2.20 0.65 -6.47
C MET A 105 -3.45 0.30 -7.27
N ALA A 106 -3.30 -0.42 -8.39
CA ALA A 106 -4.43 -0.85 -9.20
C ALA A 106 -5.36 -1.79 -8.41
N THR A 107 -4.79 -2.73 -7.66
CA THR A 107 -5.55 -3.64 -6.79
C THR A 107 -6.30 -2.87 -5.70
N ASN A 108 -5.67 -1.86 -5.11
CA ASN A 108 -6.29 -1.05 -4.06
C ASN A 108 -7.50 -0.27 -4.60
N VAL A 109 -7.37 0.36 -5.78
CA VAL A 109 -8.49 1.05 -6.45
C VAL A 109 -9.66 0.10 -6.72
N GLU A 110 -9.40 -1.12 -7.20
CA GLU A 110 -10.44 -2.12 -7.43
C GLU A 110 -11.12 -2.56 -6.12
N GLN A 111 -10.34 -2.73 -5.04
CA GLN A 111 -10.88 -3.04 -3.72
C GLN A 111 -11.76 -1.91 -3.18
N GLU A 112 -11.34 -0.65 -3.32
CA GLU A 112 -12.14 0.52 -2.93
C GLU A 112 -13.48 0.56 -3.67
N LYS A 113 -13.47 0.30 -4.97
CA LYS A 113 -14.70 0.22 -5.78
C LYS A 113 -15.63 -0.88 -5.26
N ARG A 114 -15.09 -2.08 -4.98
CA ARG A 114 -15.88 -3.21 -4.46
C ARG A 114 -16.46 -2.92 -3.08
N ILE A 115 -15.74 -2.20 -2.22
CA ILE A 115 -16.25 -1.75 -0.92
C ILE A 115 -17.41 -0.77 -1.09
N GLN A 116 -17.32 0.18 -2.03
CA GLN A 116 -18.40 1.13 -2.31
C GLN A 116 -19.66 0.42 -2.83
N GLU A 117 -19.49 -0.55 -3.73
CA GLU A 117 -20.60 -1.36 -4.25
C GLU A 117 -21.29 -2.16 -3.14
N LEU A 118 -20.51 -2.87 -2.30
CA LEU A 118 -21.04 -3.65 -1.18
C LEU A 118 -21.73 -2.74 -0.14
N THR A 119 -21.17 -1.58 0.14
CA THR A 119 -21.78 -0.60 1.05
C THR A 119 -23.14 -0.15 0.54
N SER A 120 -23.24 0.13 -0.78
CA SER A 120 -24.50 0.51 -1.42
C SER A 120 -25.53 -0.62 -1.36
N GLN A 121 -25.10 -1.87 -1.58
CA GLN A 121 -25.98 -3.05 -1.48
C GLN A 121 -26.50 -3.25 -0.05
N VAL A 122 -25.65 -3.12 0.97
CA VAL A 122 -26.06 -3.24 2.38
C VAL A 122 -27.07 -2.14 2.76
N GLN A 123 -26.85 -0.89 2.32
CA GLN A 123 -27.79 0.19 2.55
C GLN A 123 -29.15 -0.08 1.90
N GLU A 124 -29.16 -0.59 0.67
CA GLU A 124 -30.39 -0.91 -0.04
C GLU A 124 -31.14 -2.08 0.62
N GLN A 125 -30.42 -3.16 0.98
CA GLN A 125 -31.01 -4.28 1.73
C GLN A 125 -31.61 -3.83 3.06
N SER A 126 -30.93 -2.92 3.78
CA SER A 126 -31.45 -2.37 5.02
C SER A 126 -32.75 -1.57 4.80
N ARG A 127 -32.87 -0.83 3.69
CA ARG A 127 -34.12 -0.12 3.35
C ARG A 127 -35.25 -1.09 3.04
N GLN A 128 -34.97 -2.11 2.24
CA GLN A 128 -35.94 -3.14 1.88
C GLN A 128 -36.43 -3.90 3.12
N LEU A 129 -35.52 -4.30 4.02
CA LEU A 129 -35.90 -4.98 5.26
C LEU A 129 -36.78 -4.12 6.17
N SER A 130 -36.50 -2.82 6.25
CA SER A 130 -37.34 -1.89 7.01
C SER A 130 -38.74 -1.78 6.41
N GLN A 131 -38.84 -1.66 5.08
CA GLN A 131 -40.14 -1.62 4.39
C GLN A 131 -40.96 -2.89 4.61
N VAL A 132 -40.34 -4.06 4.43
CA VAL A 132 -41.00 -5.36 4.66
C VAL A 132 -41.46 -5.49 6.12
N ARG A 133 -40.67 -5.04 7.08
CA ARG A 133 -41.07 -5.05 8.50
C ARG A 133 -42.26 -4.13 8.76
N GLU A 134 -42.25 -2.92 8.22
CA GLU A 134 -43.38 -2.00 8.34
C GLU A 134 -44.64 -2.60 7.72
N GLU A 135 -44.55 -3.18 6.52
CA GLU A 135 -45.68 -3.84 5.87
C GLU A 135 -46.20 -5.03 6.68
N ALA A 136 -45.31 -5.87 7.21
CA ALA A 136 -45.68 -6.98 8.08
C ALA A 136 -46.42 -6.50 9.34
N THR A 137 -45.95 -5.43 9.98
CA THR A 137 -46.66 -4.87 11.16
C THR A 137 -48.03 -4.31 10.79
N ARG A 138 -48.18 -3.66 9.63
CA ARG A 138 -49.48 -3.18 9.15
C ARG A 138 -50.42 -4.34 8.85
N GLN A 139 -49.93 -5.40 8.25
CA GLN A 139 -50.72 -6.60 7.97
C GLN A 139 -51.17 -7.28 9.26
N GLN A 140 -50.28 -7.41 10.24
CA GLN A 140 -50.61 -7.96 11.55
C GLN A 140 -51.73 -7.15 12.23
N GLN A 141 -51.61 -5.81 12.28
CA GLN A 141 -52.64 -4.95 12.85
C GLN A 141 -54.00 -5.10 12.15
N ARG A 142 -53.99 -5.24 10.81
CA ARG A 142 -55.21 -5.49 10.04
C ARG A 142 -55.82 -6.85 10.37
N ALA A 143 -55.00 -7.89 10.51
CA ALA A 143 -55.45 -9.22 10.89
C ALA A 143 -56.06 -9.23 12.31
N GLU A 144 -55.37 -8.62 13.29
CA GLU A 144 -55.89 -8.47 14.66
C GLU A 144 -57.20 -7.69 14.70
N THR A 145 -57.31 -6.61 13.90
CA THR A 145 -58.56 -5.85 13.78
C THR A 145 -59.67 -6.70 13.18
N ALA A 146 -59.39 -7.45 12.12
CA ALA A 146 -60.36 -8.34 11.48
C ALA A 146 -60.81 -9.48 12.41
N GLU A 147 -59.90 -10.05 13.18
CA GLU A 147 -60.21 -11.08 14.19
C GLU A 147 -61.10 -10.52 15.31
N ASN A 148 -60.78 -9.32 15.82
CA ASN A 148 -61.60 -8.64 16.82
C ASN A 148 -63.01 -8.35 16.28
N ILE A 149 -63.12 -7.83 15.06
CA ILE A 149 -64.41 -7.60 14.40
C ILE A 149 -65.18 -8.92 14.24
N GLY A 150 -64.51 -9.97 13.74
CA GLY A 150 -65.10 -11.29 13.55
C GLY A 150 -65.61 -11.91 14.86
N SER A 151 -64.86 -11.77 15.95
CA SER A 151 -65.27 -12.22 17.29
C SER A 151 -66.51 -11.49 17.79
N ILE A 152 -66.59 -10.17 17.59
CA ILE A 152 -67.77 -9.39 17.98
C ILE A 152 -68.99 -9.78 17.12
N LEU A 153 -68.81 -9.94 15.80
CA LEU A 153 -69.90 -10.36 14.92
C LEU A 153 -70.42 -11.76 15.29
N ALA A 154 -69.54 -12.69 15.63
CA ALA A 154 -69.95 -14.01 16.13
C ALA A 154 -70.77 -13.92 17.42
N GLN A 155 -70.39 -13.04 18.35
CA GLN A 155 -71.18 -12.79 19.57
C GLN A 155 -72.55 -12.19 19.24
N VAL A 156 -72.64 -11.27 18.28
CA VAL A 156 -73.93 -10.69 17.84
C VAL A 156 -74.85 -11.77 17.26
N VAL A 157 -74.33 -12.67 16.42
CA VAL A 157 -75.12 -13.78 15.84
C VAL A 157 -75.67 -14.69 16.94
N LEU A 158 -74.83 -15.09 17.90
CA LEU A 158 -75.29 -15.90 19.04
C LEU A 158 -76.37 -15.18 19.86
N LEU A 159 -76.26 -13.86 20.01
CA LEU A 159 -77.26 -13.06 20.69
C LEU A 159 -78.57 -12.97 19.90
N ASP A 160 -78.48 -12.84 18.59
CA ASP A 160 -79.65 -12.81 17.69
C ASP A 160 -80.42 -14.14 17.75
N ASP A 161 -79.72 -15.28 17.86
CA ASP A 161 -80.33 -16.59 18.10
C ASP A 161 -81.04 -16.64 19.48
N GLU A 162 -80.40 -16.13 20.55
CA GLU A 162 -81.02 -16.09 21.89
C GLU A 162 -82.24 -15.15 21.92
N ILE A 163 -82.17 -14.00 21.24
CA ILE A 163 -83.29 -13.07 21.07
C ILE A 163 -84.45 -13.78 20.37
N HIS A 164 -84.17 -14.54 19.30
CA HIS A 164 -85.20 -15.29 18.59
C HIS A 164 -85.89 -16.31 19.50
N ASP A 165 -85.11 -17.11 20.23
CA ASP A 165 -85.63 -18.11 21.17
C ASP A 165 -86.49 -17.48 22.28
N GLU A 166 -86.04 -16.37 22.86
CA GLU A 166 -86.79 -15.68 23.91
C GLU A 166 -88.06 -14.99 23.37
N PHE A 167 -88.03 -14.52 22.13
CA PHE A 167 -89.21 -14.00 21.44
C PHE A 167 -90.26 -15.10 21.22
N MET A 168 -89.84 -16.31 20.84
CA MET A 168 -90.73 -17.46 20.72
C MET A 168 -91.35 -17.84 22.07
N ARG A 169 -90.57 -17.80 23.17
CA ARG A 169 -91.09 -18.02 24.53
C ARG A 169 -92.13 -16.98 24.95
N LEU A 170 -91.93 -15.72 24.57
CA LEU A 170 -92.89 -14.66 24.81
C LEU A 170 -94.21 -14.92 24.06
N ILE A 171 -94.12 -15.29 22.77
CA ILE A 171 -95.29 -15.65 21.96
C ILE A 171 -96.04 -16.83 22.58
N ASP A 172 -95.32 -17.87 22.98
CA ASP A 172 -95.92 -19.05 23.62
C ASP A 172 -96.60 -18.69 24.94
N ALA A 173 -96.00 -17.83 25.76
CA ALA A 173 -96.61 -17.34 26.99
C ALA A 173 -97.90 -16.54 26.71
N MET A 174 -97.93 -15.72 25.66
CA MET A 174 -99.13 -14.99 25.25
C MET A 174 -100.24 -15.93 24.76
N ALA A 175 -99.88 -16.94 23.96
CA ALA A 175 -100.81 -17.95 23.47
C ALA A 175 -101.37 -18.81 24.64
N ASP A 176 -100.52 -19.18 25.59
CA ASP A 176 -100.93 -19.87 26.83
C ASP A 176 -101.89 -19.03 27.65
N MET A 177 -101.60 -17.74 27.80
CA MET A 177 -102.46 -16.80 28.53
C MET A 177 -103.84 -16.69 27.87
N GLU A 178 -103.90 -16.58 26.54
CA GLU A 178 -105.16 -16.57 25.79
C GLU A 178 -105.95 -17.87 25.96
N ARG A 179 -105.27 -19.03 25.87
CA ARG A 179 -105.88 -20.35 26.09
C ARG A 179 -106.46 -20.47 27.50
N ALA A 180 -105.70 -20.07 28.53
CA ALA A 180 -106.15 -20.10 29.92
C ALA A 180 -107.33 -19.15 30.17
N TYR A 181 -107.31 -17.96 29.57
CA TYR A 181 -108.39 -16.98 29.67
C TYR A 181 -109.70 -17.52 29.09
N ARG A 182 -109.65 -18.15 27.89
CA ARG A 182 -110.81 -18.79 27.26
C ARG A 182 -111.35 -19.96 28.10
N ALA A 183 -110.47 -20.69 28.78
CA ALA A 183 -110.84 -21.79 29.68
C ALA A 183 -111.34 -21.33 31.07
N ARG A 184 -111.33 -20.02 31.37
CA ARG A 184 -111.60 -19.44 32.69
C ARG A 184 -110.66 -19.96 33.80
N ASP A 185 -109.44 -20.37 33.43
CA ASP A 185 -108.39 -20.77 34.38
C ASP A 185 -107.56 -19.55 34.79
N TYR A 186 -107.98 -18.88 35.86
CA TYR A 186 -107.31 -17.68 36.36
C TYR A 186 -105.85 -17.92 36.80
N TYR A 187 -105.54 -19.10 37.35
CA TYR A 187 -104.17 -19.43 37.76
C TYR A 187 -103.27 -19.62 36.54
N GLY A 188 -103.79 -20.25 35.47
CA GLY A 188 -103.11 -20.37 34.19
C GLY A 188 -102.81 -19.01 33.54
N VAL A 189 -103.75 -18.07 33.59
CA VAL A 189 -103.56 -16.69 33.07
C VAL A 189 -102.42 -15.99 33.80
N GLU A 190 -102.44 -15.97 35.14
CA GLU A 190 -101.41 -15.29 35.94
C GLU A 190 -100.02 -15.91 35.70
N ALA A 191 -99.92 -17.24 35.68
CA ALA A 191 -98.66 -17.93 35.45
C ALA A 191 -98.08 -17.65 34.05
N ALA A 192 -98.94 -17.59 33.02
CA ALA A 192 -98.53 -17.25 31.65
C ALA A 192 -98.12 -15.78 31.52
N TYR A 193 -98.87 -14.88 32.15
CA TYR A 193 -98.53 -13.45 32.22
C TYR A 193 -97.15 -13.20 32.85
N GLN A 194 -96.85 -13.85 33.98
CA GLN A 194 -95.54 -13.74 34.63
C GLN A 194 -94.40 -14.31 33.77
N ARG A 195 -94.64 -15.38 32.99
CA ARG A 195 -93.66 -15.87 32.01
C ARG A 195 -93.43 -14.84 30.89
N GLY A 196 -94.50 -14.24 30.38
CA GLY A 196 -94.42 -13.19 29.37
C GLY A 196 -93.62 -11.98 29.86
N LEU A 197 -93.89 -11.48 31.08
CA LEU A 197 -93.12 -10.38 31.68
C LEU A 197 -91.63 -10.70 31.81
N ARG A 198 -91.29 -11.90 32.29
CA ARG A 198 -89.88 -12.32 32.37
C ARG A 198 -89.22 -12.38 31.00
N SER A 199 -89.94 -12.87 29.99
CA SER A 199 -89.41 -12.95 28.62
C SER A 199 -89.20 -11.57 28.02
N ALA A 200 -90.13 -10.64 28.24
CA ALA A 200 -89.99 -9.25 27.83
C ALA A 200 -88.78 -8.56 28.49
N GLN A 201 -88.59 -8.74 29.81
CA GLN A 201 -87.43 -8.20 30.51
C GLN A 201 -86.11 -8.81 30.02
N ARG A 202 -86.10 -10.10 29.69
CA ARG A 202 -84.92 -10.76 29.12
C ARG A 202 -84.60 -10.23 27.73
N LEU A 203 -85.61 -10.04 26.88
CA LEU A 203 -85.46 -9.41 25.56
C LEU A 203 -84.84 -8.01 25.66
N ASP A 204 -85.32 -7.17 26.60
CA ASP A 204 -84.75 -5.84 26.82
C ASP A 204 -83.24 -5.90 27.16
N GLN A 205 -82.83 -6.88 27.97
CA GLN A 205 -81.42 -7.09 28.31
C GLN A 205 -80.61 -7.54 27.09
N LEU A 206 -81.13 -8.50 26.32
CA LEU A 206 -80.45 -9.01 25.13
C LEU A 206 -80.29 -7.93 24.06
N PHE A 207 -81.33 -7.13 23.78
CA PHE A 207 -81.20 -6.00 22.87
C PHE A 207 -80.20 -4.95 23.36
N ALA A 208 -80.17 -4.67 24.67
CA ALA A 208 -79.18 -3.75 25.23
C ALA A 208 -77.74 -4.29 25.12
N GLU A 209 -77.54 -5.61 25.26
CA GLU A 209 -76.24 -6.27 25.05
C GLU A 209 -75.82 -6.24 23.58
N ARG A 210 -76.75 -6.52 22.66
CA ARG A 210 -76.54 -6.42 21.20
C ARG A 210 -76.09 -5.02 20.80
N ASP A 211 -76.79 -4.00 21.27
CA ASP A 211 -76.49 -2.60 20.96
C ASP A 211 -75.09 -2.20 21.48
N ARG A 212 -74.67 -2.73 22.64
CA ARG A 212 -73.30 -2.50 23.14
C ARG A 212 -72.25 -3.11 22.22
N LEU A 213 -72.49 -4.31 21.69
CA LEU A 213 -71.58 -4.96 20.75
C LEU A 213 -71.53 -4.23 19.41
N LEU A 214 -72.67 -3.80 18.88
CA LEU A 214 -72.74 -3.03 17.63
C LEU A 214 -72.06 -1.66 17.76
N LYS A 215 -72.22 -0.96 18.88
CA LYS A 215 -71.49 0.28 19.17
C LYS A 215 -69.98 0.10 19.15
N ARG A 216 -69.46 -1.06 19.59
CA ARG A 216 -68.02 -1.38 19.52
C ARG A 216 -67.52 -1.55 18.09
N LEU A 217 -68.41 -1.88 17.14
CA LEU A 217 -68.14 -1.94 15.71
C LEU A 217 -68.38 -0.61 14.98
N GLY A 218 -68.93 0.40 15.68
CA GLY A 218 -69.27 1.70 15.09
C GLY A 218 -70.64 1.76 14.42
N PHE A 219 -71.55 0.83 14.74
CA PHE A 219 -72.95 0.84 14.30
C PHE A 219 -73.89 1.40 15.38
#